data_AF-A0A6L8MPR0-F1
#
_entry.id   AF-A0A6L8MPR0-F1
#
_cell.length_a   1.000
_cell.length_b   1.000
_cell.length_c   1.000
_cell.angle_alpha   90.00
_cell.angle_beta   90.00
_cell.angle_gamma   90.00
#
_symmetry.space_group_name_H-M   'P 1'
#
loop_
_entity.id
_entity.type
_entity.pdbx_description
1 polymer ?
#
loop_
_entity_poly.entity_id
_entity_poly.type
_entity_poly.pdbx_seq_one_letter_code
_entity_poly.pdbx_strand_id
1 'polypeptide(L)'
;MATRRTFMAAGLGLATVSLRPSASAQTQPFVLYDDELKNGWQNWSWAKVELTTPAGGAKPIKVQGDPWSALALHHDAFPTTGYTKLTFVINGGQQGGQELAVKAMVDGKPVEASYFIQPKAKTWSRVEVPLKELGAEGKLIDGIAVQGQANAYNAYFITRIQFE
;
A
#
# COMPACT_ATOMS: atom_id res chain seq x y z
N MET A 1 48.25 -3.15 -67.57
CA MET A 1 46.83 -3.25 -67.19
C MET A 1 46.52 -4.71 -66.92
N ALA A 2 46.49 -5.11 -65.64
CA ALA A 2 46.22 -6.49 -65.24
C ALA A 2 44.96 -6.51 -64.36
N THR A 3 43.90 -7.11 -64.89
CA THR A 3 42.60 -7.28 -64.24
C THR A 3 42.62 -8.54 -63.39
N ARG A 4 42.48 -8.42 -62.06
CA ARG A 4 42.26 -9.57 -61.17
C ARG A 4 40.78 -9.69 -60.82
N ARG A 5 40.23 -10.85 -61.15
CA ARG A 5 38.84 -11.28 -60.91
C ARG A 5 38.68 -11.74 -59.46
N THR A 6 37.64 -11.24 -58.82
CA THR A 6 37.15 -11.60 -57.48
C THR A 6 36.46 -12.96 -57.50
N PHE A 7 36.68 -13.80 -56.47
CA PHE A 7 35.84 -14.96 -56.15
C PHE A 7 35.33 -14.85 -54.71
N MET A 8 34.04 -15.13 -54.56
CA MET A 8 33.23 -15.15 -53.32
C MET A 8 33.46 -16.41 -52.46
N ALA A 9 33.00 -16.33 -51.19
CA ALA A 9 32.29 -17.34 -50.37
C ALA A 9 32.88 -17.41 -48.95
N ALA A 10 32.15 -17.61 -47.85
CA ALA A 10 30.74 -17.64 -47.51
C ALA A 10 30.70 -17.56 -45.97
N GLY A 11 29.87 -16.71 -45.38
CA GLY A 11 29.76 -16.58 -43.91
C GLY A 11 28.46 -17.21 -43.42
N LEU A 12 28.55 -18.32 -42.68
CA LEU A 12 27.44 -18.88 -41.91
C LEU A 12 27.14 -17.96 -40.71
N GLY A 13 25.99 -17.28 -40.73
CA GLY A 13 25.49 -16.54 -39.58
C GLY A 13 24.67 -17.44 -38.67
N LEU A 14 25.20 -17.75 -37.48
CA LEU A 14 24.43 -18.32 -36.37
C LEU A 14 23.54 -17.21 -35.76
N ALA A 15 22.23 -17.32 -35.95
CA ALA A 15 21.26 -16.44 -35.30
C ALA A 15 21.08 -16.88 -33.84
N THR A 16 21.64 -16.13 -32.90
CA THR A 16 21.36 -16.27 -31.47
C THR A 16 20.02 -15.60 -31.14
N VAL A 17 19.00 -16.40 -30.84
CA VAL A 17 17.75 -15.87 -30.27
C VAL A 17 18.01 -15.53 -28.80
N SER A 18 18.22 -14.25 -28.50
CA SER A 18 18.25 -13.77 -27.12
C SER A 18 16.83 -13.73 -26.56
N LEU A 19 16.47 -14.68 -25.70
CA LEU A 19 15.32 -14.58 -24.80
C LEU A 19 15.58 -13.41 -23.85
N ARG A 20 14.97 -12.25 -24.12
CA ARG A 20 14.94 -11.15 -23.16
C ARG A 20 13.97 -11.54 -22.04
N PRO A 21 14.39 -11.56 -20.76
CA PRO A 21 13.43 -11.69 -19.68
C PRO A 21 12.45 -10.51 -19.79
N SER A 22 11.15 -10.81 -19.83
CA SER A 22 10.11 -9.80 -19.70
C SER A 22 10.32 -9.11 -18.35
N ALA A 23 10.81 -7.88 -18.37
CA ALA A 23 10.76 -7.03 -17.19
C ALA A 23 9.29 -6.92 -16.79
N SER A 24 8.91 -7.51 -15.65
CA SER A 24 7.62 -7.23 -15.04
C SER A 24 7.54 -5.71 -14.88
N ALA A 25 6.60 -5.05 -15.55
CA ALA A 25 6.33 -3.65 -15.30
C ALA A 25 5.94 -3.53 -13.82
N GLN A 26 6.82 -2.96 -12.99
CA GLN A 26 6.52 -2.74 -11.60
C GLN A 26 5.47 -1.62 -11.53
N THR A 27 4.27 -1.94 -11.06
CA THR A 27 3.21 -0.96 -10.83
C THR A 27 3.76 0.13 -9.89
N GLN A 28 3.61 1.39 -10.28
CA GLN A 28 4.02 2.50 -9.41
C GLN A 28 3.14 2.52 -8.16
N PRO A 29 3.72 2.74 -6.96
CA PRO A 29 2.93 2.76 -5.74
C PRO A 29 1.81 3.79 -5.80
N PHE A 30 0.61 3.40 -5.41
CA PHE A 30 -0.50 4.34 -5.27
C PHE A 30 -0.52 4.86 -3.84
N VAL A 31 -0.03 6.08 -3.65
CA VAL A 31 0.17 6.68 -2.32
C VAL A 31 -1.14 7.27 -1.81
N LEU A 32 -1.58 6.83 -0.62
CA LEU A 32 -2.73 7.37 0.09
C LEU A 32 -2.32 8.55 0.98
N TYR A 33 -1.20 8.36 1.69
CA TYR A 33 -0.72 9.32 2.68
C TYR A 33 0.79 9.29 2.79
N ASP A 34 1.43 10.46 2.64
CA ASP A 34 2.84 10.68 2.95
C ASP A 34 2.99 12.12 3.46
N ASP A 35 3.02 12.27 4.79
CA ASP A 35 2.97 13.52 5.55
C ASP A 35 1.78 14.48 5.27
N GLU A 36 0.95 14.13 4.30
CA GLU A 36 -0.35 14.70 3.94
C GLU A 36 -1.14 13.65 3.11
N LEU A 37 -2.44 13.87 2.95
CA LEU A 37 -3.25 13.05 2.02
C LEU A 37 -2.79 13.31 0.58
N LYS A 38 -2.61 12.23 -0.20
CA LYS A 38 -2.12 12.28 -1.58
C LYS A 38 -3.21 11.81 -2.53
N ASN A 39 -3.01 12.09 -3.82
CA ASN A 39 -3.75 11.48 -4.92
C ASN A 39 -5.27 11.40 -4.73
N GLY A 40 -5.90 12.49 -4.25
CA GLY A 40 -7.36 12.56 -4.09
C GLY A 40 -7.95 11.82 -2.89
N TRP A 41 -7.11 11.20 -2.03
CA TRP A 41 -7.57 10.52 -0.82
C TRP A 41 -8.15 11.50 0.20
N GLN A 42 -9.20 11.08 0.88
CA GLN A 42 -9.97 11.87 1.83
C GLN A 42 -10.09 11.16 3.17
N ASN A 43 -10.21 11.92 4.24
CA ASN A 43 -10.46 11.39 5.58
C ASN A 43 -11.96 11.20 5.82
N TRP A 44 -12.42 9.96 5.90
CA TRP A 44 -13.81 9.56 6.17
C TRP A 44 -13.92 8.81 7.51
N SER A 45 -12.98 9.07 8.42
CA SER A 45 -12.87 8.35 9.68
C SER A 45 -14.05 8.59 10.61
N TRP A 46 -14.39 7.56 11.37
CA TRP A 46 -15.30 7.64 12.52
C TRP A 46 -14.59 7.38 13.86
N ALA A 47 -13.26 7.35 13.87
CA ALA A 47 -12.42 7.54 15.05
C ALA A 47 -12.00 9.01 15.21
N LYS A 48 -11.41 9.35 16.35
CA LYS A 48 -10.76 10.64 16.52
C LYS A 48 -9.43 10.64 15.78
N VAL A 49 -9.34 11.46 14.74
CA VAL A 49 -8.19 11.54 13.83
C VAL A 49 -7.61 12.94 13.80
N GLU A 50 -6.30 13.03 14.01
CA GLU A 50 -5.50 14.25 13.86
C GLU A 50 -4.50 14.01 12.70
N LEU A 51 -4.81 14.53 11.51
CA LEU A 51 -3.92 14.44 10.34
C LEU A 51 -2.67 15.30 10.56
N THR A 52 -1.55 14.91 9.93
CA THR A 52 -0.32 15.71 9.87
C THR A 52 0.31 16.04 11.23
N THR A 53 0.12 15.20 12.24
CA THR A 53 0.65 15.39 13.59
C THR A 53 2.18 15.32 13.57
N PRO A 54 2.93 16.37 13.96
CA PRO A 54 4.39 16.34 13.94
C PRO A 54 4.96 15.27 14.87
N ALA A 55 5.83 14.40 14.34
CA ALA A 55 6.53 13.35 15.09
C ALA A 55 7.96 13.19 14.57
N GLY A 56 8.88 13.99 15.12
CA GLY A 56 10.25 14.07 14.60
C GLY A 56 10.28 14.69 13.21
N GLY A 57 10.88 13.98 12.24
CA GLY A 57 10.97 14.43 10.84
C GLY A 57 9.82 14.02 9.94
N ALA A 58 8.73 13.47 10.50
CA ALA A 58 7.53 13.06 9.76
C ALA A 58 6.27 13.67 10.38
N LYS A 59 5.16 13.65 9.62
CA LYS A 59 3.85 14.13 10.02
C LYS A 59 2.80 13.01 9.90
N PRO A 60 2.85 11.98 10.76
CA PRO A 60 1.86 10.90 10.75
C PRO A 60 0.43 11.37 11.03
N ILE A 61 -0.51 10.50 10.70
CA ILE A 61 -1.87 10.54 11.22
C ILE A 61 -1.85 9.99 12.65
N LYS A 62 -2.36 10.74 13.62
CA LYS A 62 -2.62 10.25 14.97
C LYS A 62 -4.07 9.82 15.09
N VAL A 63 -4.29 8.61 15.61
CA VAL A 63 -5.62 8.00 15.72
C VAL A 63 -5.82 7.47 17.12
N GLN A 64 -6.94 7.81 17.74
CA GLN A 64 -7.43 7.22 18.98
C GLN A 64 -8.93 7.02 18.87
N GLY A 65 -9.51 6.08 19.62
CA GLY A 65 -10.92 5.82 19.40
C GLY A 65 -11.57 4.89 20.41
N ASP A 66 -12.90 4.95 20.36
CA ASP A 66 -13.82 4.07 21.08
C ASP A 66 -13.92 2.71 20.37
N PRO A 67 -14.59 1.71 20.98
CA PRO A 67 -14.83 0.42 20.34
C PRO A 67 -15.35 0.56 18.91
N TRP A 68 -14.83 -0.26 17.99
CA TRP A 68 -15.25 -0.33 16.58
C TRP A 68 -15.03 0.94 15.75
N SER A 69 -14.46 2.00 16.33
CA SER A 69 -14.08 3.20 15.58
C SER A 69 -12.90 2.92 14.63
N ALA A 70 -12.79 3.68 13.55
CA ALA A 70 -11.71 3.48 12.58
C ALA A 70 -11.13 4.78 12.03
N LEU A 71 -9.84 4.73 11.71
CA LEU A 71 -9.29 5.53 10.64
C LEU A 71 -9.84 4.97 9.32
N ALA A 72 -10.53 5.78 8.54
CA ALA A 72 -10.98 5.41 7.20
C ALA A 72 -10.52 6.45 6.19
N LEU A 73 -9.85 5.97 5.15
CA LEU A 73 -9.41 6.78 4.02
C LEU A 73 -10.22 6.34 2.80
N HIS A 74 -10.80 7.31 2.11
CA HIS A 74 -11.66 7.11 0.96
C HIS A 74 -11.06 7.76 -0.29
N HIS A 75 -11.33 7.16 -1.44
CA HIS A 75 -11.02 7.66 -2.78
C HIS A 75 -12.14 7.24 -3.73
N ASP A 76 -12.25 7.87 -4.91
CA ASP A 76 -13.13 7.34 -5.96
C ASP A 76 -12.76 5.88 -6.30
N ALA A 77 -13.73 5.05 -6.68
CA ALA A 77 -13.48 3.63 -6.91
C ALA A 77 -12.35 3.40 -7.94
N PHE A 78 -11.38 2.56 -7.59
CA PHE A 78 -10.21 2.26 -8.42
C PHE A 78 -9.90 0.76 -8.43
N PRO A 79 -9.31 0.22 -9.51
CA PRO A 79 -8.95 -1.19 -9.58
C PRO A 79 -7.65 -1.45 -8.80
N THR A 80 -7.62 -2.51 -8.01
CA THR A 80 -6.40 -2.98 -7.34
C THR A 80 -5.52 -3.86 -8.23
N THR A 81 -5.93 -4.12 -9.47
CA THR A 81 -5.17 -4.90 -10.44
C THR A 81 -3.78 -4.30 -10.63
N GLY A 82 -2.74 -5.12 -10.45
CA GLY A 82 -1.35 -4.69 -10.51
C GLY A 82 -0.73 -4.38 -9.15
N TYR A 83 -1.53 -4.28 -8.09
CA TYR A 83 -1.07 -4.22 -6.71
C TYR A 83 -1.23 -5.58 -6.03
N THR A 84 -0.32 -5.89 -5.12
CA THR A 84 -0.27 -7.13 -4.35
C THR A 84 -0.47 -6.90 -2.86
N LYS A 85 -0.16 -5.71 -2.35
CA LYS A 85 -0.25 -5.38 -0.93
C LYS A 85 -0.60 -3.91 -0.67
N LEU A 86 -1.13 -3.66 0.52
CA LEU A 86 -1.15 -2.35 1.17
C LEU A 86 0.02 -2.29 2.14
N THR A 87 0.82 -1.23 2.12
CA THR A 87 1.91 -1.01 3.06
C THR A 87 1.72 0.29 3.83
N PHE A 88 2.18 0.31 5.08
CA PHE A 88 2.22 1.50 5.91
C PHE A 88 3.26 1.37 7.01
N VAL A 89 3.62 2.50 7.63
CA VAL A 89 4.48 2.52 8.83
C VAL A 89 3.62 2.94 10.01
N ILE A 90 3.64 2.15 11.08
CA ILE A 90 2.79 2.35 12.27
C ILE A 90 3.64 2.37 13.55
N ASN A 91 3.19 3.14 14.54
CA ASN A 91 3.73 3.19 15.89
C ASN A 91 2.57 3.17 16.89
N GLY A 92 2.62 2.28 17.87
CA GLY A 92 1.54 2.08 18.84
C GLY A 92 1.40 3.20 19.88
N GLY A 93 2.15 4.29 19.74
CA GLY A 93 2.15 5.39 20.70
C GLY A 93 2.81 5.00 22.02
N GLN A 94 2.32 5.56 23.13
CA GLN A 94 2.95 5.34 24.44
C GLN A 94 2.76 3.91 24.95
N GLN A 95 1.57 3.33 24.78
CA GLN A 95 1.22 2.01 25.30
C GLN A 95 1.37 0.88 24.28
N GLY A 96 1.11 1.12 22.98
CA GLY A 96 0.98 0.04 22.00
C GLY A 96 -0.16 -0.93 22.30
N GLY A 97 -0.16 -2.06 21.59
CA GLY A 97 -1.07 -3.18 21.86
C GLY A 97 -2.51 -2.98 21.40
N GLN A 98 -2.79 -1.95 20.60
CA GLN A 98 -4.10 -1.77 19.98
C GLN A 98 -4.42 -2.97 19.09
N GLU A 99 -5.57 -3.61 19.31
CA GLU A 99 -6.09 -4.63 18.39
C GLU A 99 -6.77 -3.91 17.22
N LEU A 100 -6.13 -3.97 16.05
CA LEU A 100 -6.60 -3.27 14.86
C LEU A 100 -6.87 -4.26 13.73
N ALA A 101 -8.00 -4.11 13.05
CA ALA A 101 -8.31 -4.80 11.80
C ALA A 101 -8.11 -3.84 10.62
N VAL A 102 -7.25 -4.21 9.70
CA VAL A 102 -7.13 -3.57 8.39
C VAL A 102 -8.16 -4.19 7.46
N LYS A 103 -8.92 -3.35 6.76
CA LYS A 103 -10.02 -3.76 5.87
C LYS A 103 -10.00 -2.94 4.60
N ALA A 104 -10.36 -3.53 3.47
CA ALA A 104 -10.73 -2.78 2.27
C ALA A 104 -12.16 -2.23 2.39
N MET A 105 -12.50 -1.20 1.61
CA MET A 105 -13.83 -0.63 1.53
C MET A 105 -14.40 -0.70 0.10
N VAL A 106 -15.70 -0.94 0.02
CA VAL A 106 -16.50 -0.92 -1.22
C VAL A 106 -17.82 -0.23 -0.91
N ASP A 107 -18.24 0.69 -1.76
CA ASP A 107 -19.41 1.55 -1.61
C ASP A 107 -19.45 2.26 -0.24
N GLY A 108 -18.28 2.76 0.19
CA GLY A 108 -18.08 3.45 1.45
C GLY A 108 -18.18 2.56 2.69
N LYS A 109 -18.15 1.23 2.56
CA LYS A 109 -18.31 0.28 3.67
C LYS A 109 -17.16 -0.72 3.75
N PRO A 110 -16.66 -1.05 4.96
CA PRO A 110 -15.63 -2.07 5.10
C PRO A 110 -16.15 -3.46 4.69
N VAL A 111 -15.36 -4.18 3.92
CA VAL A 111 -15.63 -5.59 3.59
C VAL A 111 -15.50 -6.48 4.83
N GLU A 112 -15.97 -7.72 4.74
CA GLU A 112 -15.90 -8.68 5.86
C GLU A 112 -14.46 -9.12 6.17
N ALA A 113 -13.67 -9.38 5.12
CA ALA A 113 -12.27 -9.79 5.25
C ALA A 113 -11.45 -8.76 6.04
N SER A 114 -10.61 -9.26 6.94
CA SER A 114 -9.86 -8.46 7.90
C SER A 114 -8.45 -9.02 8.07
N TYR A 115 -7.46 -8.13 8.11
CA TYR A 115 -6.09 -8.46 8.49
C TYR A 115 -5.78 -7.82 9.84
N PHE A 116 -5.48 -8.64 10.85
CA PHE A 116 -5.28 -8.16 12.22
C PHE A 116 -3.82 -7.78 12.50
N ILE A 117 -3.63 -6.64 13.16
CA ILE A 117 -2.33 -6.16 13.60
C ILE A 117 -2.37 -5.68 15.04
N GLN A 118 -1.22 -5.70 15.70
CA GLN A 118 -0.99 -5.10 17.01
C GLN A 118 0.31 -4.28 16.98
N PRO A 119 0.24 -2.94 16.87
CA PRO A 119 1.44 -2.12 16.78
C PRO A 119 2.18 -2.06 18.12
N LYS A 120 3.51 -2.03 18.05
CA LYS A 120 4.38 -2.01 19.23
C LYS A 120 4.45 -0.60 19.84
N ALA A 121 4.55 -0.53 21.16
CA ALA A 121 4.76 0.72 21.87
C ALA A 121 6.05 1.41 21.41
N LYS A 122 5.98 2.72 21.18
CA LYS A 122 7.13 3.61 20.92
C LYS A 122 8.04 3.17 19.78
N THR A 123 7.54 2.33 18.88
CA THR A 123 8.33 1.70 17.82
C THR A 123 7.65 1.93 16.49
N TRP A 124 8.37 2.53 15.55
CA TRP A 124 7.93 2.58 14.16
C TRP A 124 8.26 1.27 13.48
N SER A 125 7.26 0.61 12.90
CA SER A 125 7.41 -0.62 12.13
C SER A 125 6.63 -0.55 10.82
N ARG A 126 7.23 -1.06 9.75
CA ARG A 126 6.53 -1.27 8.48
C ARG A 126 5.63 -2.48 8.60
N VAL A 127 4.40 -2.35 8.10
CA VAL A 127 3.41 -3.43 7.97
C VAL A 127 3.13 -3.61 6.49
N GLU A 128 3.02 -4.87 6.07
CA GLU A 128 2.66 -5.26 4.71
C GLU A 128 1.43 -6.16 4.80
N VAL A 129 0.34 -5.71 4.20
CA VAL A 129 -0.96 -6.39 4.23
C VAL A 129 -1.25 -6.92 2.83
N PRO A 130 -1.20 -8.25 2.60
CA PRO A 130 -1.52 -8.81 1.30
C PRO A 130 -2.96 -8.53 0.88
N LEU A 131 -3.18 -8.03 -0.34
CA LEU A 131 -4.53 -7.71 -0.81
C LEU A 131 -5.43 -8.95 -0.92
N LYS A 132 -4.83 -10.12 -1.17
CA LYS A 132 -5.56 -11.39 -1.14
C LYS A 132 -6.20 -11.66 0.22
N GLU A 133 -5.54 -11.29 1.32
CA GLU A 133 -6.02 -11.50 2.70
C GLU A 133 -7.09 -10.47 3.09
N LEU A 134 -7.05 -9.29 2.47
CA LEU A 134 -8.14 -8.31 2.55
C LEU A 134 -9.32 -8.64 1.63
N GLY A 135 -9.24 -9.72 0.85
CA GLY A 135 -10.22 -10.02 -0.19
C GLY A 135 -10.35 -8.89 -1.21
N ALA A 136 -9.29 -8.15 -1.47
CA ALA A 136 -9.24 -6.96 -2.32
C ALA A 136 -8.40 -7.15 -3.58
N GLU A 137 -7.72 -8.29 -3.77
CA GLU A 137 -6.91 -8.59 -4.96
C GLU A 137 -7.77 -8.61 -6.24
N GLY A 138 -7.39 -7.81 -7.24
CA GLY A 138 -8.06 -7.75 -8.54
C GLY A 138 -9.49 -7.20 -8.50
N LYS A 139 -9.84 -6.39 -7.49
CA LYS A 139 -11.19 -5.82 -7.29
C LYS A 139 -11.20 -4.31 -7.50
N LEU A 140 -12.41 -3.76 -7.67
CA LEU A 140 -12.66 -2.33 -7.48
C LEU A 140 -12.92 -2.07 -6.00
N ILE A 141 -12.17 -1.15 -5.41
CA ILE A 141 -12.35 -0.68 -4.03
C ILE A 141 -12.37 0.85 -4.01
N ASP A 142 -12.93 1.44 -2.96
CA ASP A 142 -13.02 2.89 -2.77
C ASP A 142 -12.38 3.37 -1.46
N GLY A 143 -11.76 2.46 -0.70
CA GLY A 143 -11.10 2.88 0.52
C GLY A 143 -10.41 1.77 1.29
N ILE A 144 -9.83 2.18 2.41
CA ILE A 144 -9.29 1.30 3.45
C ILE A 144 -9.74 1.80 4.82
N ALA A 145 -9.91 0.87 5.75
CA ALA A 145 -10.15 1.17 7.16
C ALA A 145 -9.12 0.46 8.04
N VAL A 146 -8.64 1.15 9.07
CA VAL A 146 -7.89 0.59 10.20
C VAL A 146 -8.77 0.75 11.43
N GLN A 147 -9.47 -0.33 11.78
CA GLN A 147 -10.58 -0.34 12.73
C GLN A 147 -10.17 -0.98 14.06
N GLY A 148 -10.45 -0.31 15.17
CA GLY A 148 -10.34 -0.89 16.51
C GLY A 148 -11.37 -1.99 16.77
N GLN A 149 -11.12 -2.85 17.75
CA GLN A 149 -12.03 -3.94 18.11
C GLN A 149 -13.00 -3.54 19.23
N ALA A 150 -13.43 -4.50 20.05
CA ALA A 150 -14.46 -4.32 21.06
C ALA A 150 -14.07 -3.38 22.22
N ASN A 151 -12.81 -2.98 22.32
CA ASN A 151 -12.30 -2.10 23.37
C ASN A 151 -11.88 -0.74 22.80
N ALA A 152 -12.05 0.32 23.60
CA ALA A 152 -11.42 1.59 23.32
C ALA A 152 -9.90 1.44 23.29
N TYR A 153 -9.24 2.23 22.46
CA TYR A 153 -7.80 2.10 22.22
C TYR A 153 -7.08 3.44 22.33
N ASN A 154 -5.90 3.39 22.93
CA ASN A 154 -5.01 4.55 23.05
C ASN A 154 -4.46 4.98 21.70
N ALA A 155 -3.97 6.22 21.65
CA ALA A 155 -3.45 6.80 20.42
C ALA A 155 -2.33 5.95 19.78
N TYR A 156 -2.48 5.63 18.50
CA TYR A 156 -1.43 5.14 17.62
C TYR A 156 -1.16 6.16 16.51
N PHE A 157 -0.06 5.98 15.80
CA PHE A 157 0.36 6.83 14.70
C PHE A 157 0.62 6.00 13.46
N ILE A 158 0.18 6.47 12.29
CA ILE A 158 0.33 5.78 11.01
C ILE A 158 0.73 6.77 9.91
N THR A 159 1.65 6.37 9.02
CA THR A 159 2.15 7.20 7.91
C THR A 159 2.61 6.32 6.74
N ARG A 160 2.99 6.93 5.61
CA ARG A 160 3.50 6.29 4.39
C ARG A 160 2.61 5.14 3.92
N ILE A 161 1.32 5.44 3.77
CA ILE A 161 0.28 4.48 3.42
C ILE A 161 0.21 4.43 1.89
N GLN A 162 0.40 3.25 1.30
CA GLN A 162 0.40 3.08 -0.16
C GLN A 162 0.05 1.65 -0.60
N PHE A 163 -0.54 1.51 -1.79
CA PHE A 163 -0.62 0.22 -2.47
C PHE A 163 0.65 -0.05 -3.28
N GLU A 164 1.11 -1.30 -3.28
CA GLU A 164 2.32 -1.81 -3.98
C GLU A 164 2.04 -3.13 -4.70
#